data_AF-A0A146FGX9-F1
#
_entry.id   AF-A0A146FGX9-F1
#
_cell.length_a   1.000
_cell.length_b   1.000
_cell.length_c   1.000
_cell.angle_alpha   90.00
_cell.angle_beta   90.00
_cell.angle_gamma   90.00
#
_symmetry.space_group_name_H-M   'P 1'
#
loop_
_entity.id
_entity.type
_entity.pdbx_description
1 polymer ?
#
loop_
_entity_poly.entity_id
_entity_poly.type
_entity_poly.pdbx_seq_one_letter_code
_entity_poly.pdbx_strand_id
1 'polypeptide(L)'
;MSAPFTKFPSSASITPNPFTVSIPDEQLNDLKTLIRLSKIAPPTYESLQADGRFGITSEWLTTMREKWLSEFDWFGSFVEFYPILQLFQEEYTPETLPFHLIVPSLPGYTFSSGPPLDKNFGLMDNARVVDQLMKDLGFGSGYVIQGGDIGSFVGRLLGVSFDACKVNLCAMGAPPEGPSIESLTAAEKEGIARMEKFMTNGLAYAMEHSTRPSTIGHVLSSSPIALLAWWTTPTASAPNGATMLQKEFYIHKPFGFSFFPKDLCPVPRSWIATTGNLVFFQDHAEGGHFAALERPRELKADLTAFVEQVWQK
;
A
#
# COMPACT_ATOMS: atom_id res chain seq x y z
N MET A 1 0.34 -13.27 32.33
CA MET A 1 -0.10 -11.94 31.88
C MET A 1 -0.12 -11.96 30.36
N SER A 2 -1.17 -11.44 29.72
CA SER A 2 -1.21 -11.28 28.26
C SER A 2 -0.08 -10.34 27.82
N ALA A 3 0.48 -10.57 26.62
CA ALA A 3 1.46 -9.64 26.05
C ALA A 3 0.84 -8.23 25.90
N PRO A 4 1.64 -7.15 26.03
CA PRO A 4 1.13 -5.78 25.91
C PRO A 4 0.45 -5.58 24.53
N PHE A 5 -0.57 -4.73 24.48
CA PHE A 5 -1.36 -4.40 23.28
C PHE A 5 -2.15 -5.55 22.62
N THR A 6 -2.23 -6.75 23.23
CA THR A 6 -2.92 -7.92 22.62
C THR A 6 -4.37 -8.13 23.05
N LYS A 7 -4.87 -7.37 24.03
CA LYS A 7 -6.24 -7.53 24.55
C LYS A 7 -7.23 -6.91 23.57
N PHE A 8 -8.20 -7.71 23.11
CA PHE A 8 -9.28 -7.21 22.26
C PHE A 8 -10.14 -6.16 22.99
N PRO A 9 -10.73 -5.20 22.26
CA PRO A 9 -11.71 -4.27 22.82
C PRO A 9 -12.85 -5.03 23.49
N SER A 10 -13.43 -4.44 24.54
CA SER A 10 -14.55 -5.06 25.28
C SER A 10 -15.81 -5.25 24.42
N SER A 11 -15.95 -4.50 23.33
CA SER A 11 -17.06 -4.59 22.37
C SER A 11 -16.85 -5.61 21.26
N ALA A 12 -15.69 -6.29 21.19
CA ALA A 12 -15.42 -7.29 20.16
C ALA A 12 -16.40 -8.48 20.26
N SER A 13 -16.91 -8.93 19.12
CA SER A 13 -17.83 -10.08 19.02
C SER A 13 -17.12 -11.40 18.71
N ILE A 14 -15.83 -11.35 18.36
CA ILE A 14 -15.00 -12.52 18.07
C ILE A 14 -13.96 -12.77 19.16
N THR A 15 -13.53 -14.02 19.28
CA THR A 15 -12.48 -14.45 20.21
C THR A 15 -11.10 -14.25 19.58
N PRO A 16 -10.09 -13.75 20.31
CA PRO A 16 -8.73 -13.67 19.80
C PRO A 16 -8.16 -15.05 19.49
N ASN A 17 -7.63 -15.20 18.27
CA ASN A 17 -6.82 -16.35 17.86
C ASN A 17 -5.39 -15.84 17.59
N PRO A 18 -4.49 -15.84 18.59
CA PRO A 18 -3.13 -15.36 18.42
C PRO A 18 -2.42 -16.08 17.28
N PHE A 19 -1.69 -15.33 16.46
CA PHE A 19 -0.98 -15.83 15.29
C PHE A 19 0.52 -15.60 15.46
N THR A 20 1.31 -16.63 15.14
CA THR A 20 2.78 -16.56 15.14
C THR A 20 3.28 -17.06 13.79
N VAL A 21 4.10 -16.25 13.12
CA VAL A 21 4.79 -16.68 11.90
C VAL A 21 5.86 -17.71 12.27
N SER A 22 5.77 -18.90 11.69
CA SER A 22 6.73 -19.98 11.89
C SER A 22 6.93 -20.71 10.57
N ILE A 23 7.86 -20.19 9.76
CA ILE A 23 8.21 -20.79 8.46
C ILE A 23 9.11 -22.00 8.69
N PRO A 24 8.75 -23.21 8.21
CA PRO A 24 9.59 -24.39 8.38
C PRO A 24 10.96 -24.24 7.70
N ASP A 25 12.01 -24.78 8.32
CA ASP A 25 13.38 -24.76 7.77
C ASP A 25 13.46 -25.37 6.36
N GLU A 26 12.62 -26.36 6.07
CA GLU A 26 12.49 -26.97 4.74
C GLU A 26 12.18 -25.91 3.67
N GLN A 27 11.22 -25.02 3.91
CA GLN A 27 10.87 -23.96 2.96
C GLN A 27 12.02 -22.96 2.76
N LEU A 28 12.77 -22.64 3.82
CA LEU A 28 13.94 -21.77 3.74
C LEU A 28 15.08 -22.43 2.94
N ASN A 29 15.28 -23.73 3.12
CA ASN A 29 16.27 -24.51 2.36
C ASN A 29 15.90 -24.64 0.89
N ASP A 30 14.61 -24.84 0.60
CA ASP A 30 14.08 -24.87 -0.77
C ASP A 30 14.27 -23.51 -1.45
N LEU A 31 13.94 -22.41 -0.76
CA LEU A 31 14.17 -21.04 -1.26
C LEU A 31 15.64 -20.85 -1.64
N LYS A 32 16.58 -21.17 -0.74
CA LYS A 32 18.03 -21.07 -1.02
C LYS A 32 18.46 -21.91 -2.22
N THR A 33 17.91 -23.12 -2.35
CA THR A 33 18.18 -24.00 -3.49
C THR A 33 17.66 -23.41 -4.80
N LEU A 34 16.43 -22.88 -4.81
CA LEU A 34 15.82 -22.25 -5.98
C LEU A 34 16.57 -20.98 -6.40
N ILE A 35 16.99 -20.13 -5.46
CA ILE A 35 17.82 -18.95 -5.74
C ILE A 35 19.16 -19.36 -6.39
N ARG A 36 19.82 -20.39 -5.82
CA ARG A 36 21.09 -20.90 -6.33
C ARG A 36 20.98 -21.46 -7.75
N LEU A 37 19.91 -22.20 -8.05
CA LEU A 37 19.71 -22.82 -9.36
C LEU A 37 19.14 -21.87 -10.43
N SER A 38 18.52 -20.76 -10.00
CA SER A 38 17.95 -19.77 -10.92
C SER A 38 19.02 -19.11 -11.77
N LYS A 39 18.76 -19.02 -13.08
CA LYS A 39 19.64 -18.39 -14.06
C LYS A 39 19.39 -16.88 -14.11
N ILE A 40 20.42 -16.13 -14.51
CA ILE A 40 20.33 -14.71 -14.88
C ILE A 40 20.49 -14.61 -16.40
N ALA A 41 19.79 -13.66 -17.02
CA ALA A 41 19.92 -13.39 -18.45
C ALA A 41 21.37 -13.00 -18.83
N PRO A 42 21.84 -13.34 -20.05
CA PRO A 42 23.12 -12.81 -20.52
C PRO A 42 23.08 -11.27 -20.59
N PRO A 43 24.22 -10.58 -20.48
CA PRO A 43 24.26 -9.12 -20.61
C PRO A 43 23.66 -8.66 -21.95
N THR A 44 22.79 -7.65 -21.90
CA THR A 44 22.20 -7.02 -23.09
C THR A 44 22.47 -5.52 -23.08
N TYR A 45 22.15 -4.84 -24.18
CA TYR A 45 22.22 -3.38 -24.21
C TYR A 45 21.36 -2.76 -23.09
N GLU A 46 20.14 -3.25 -22.89
CA GLU A 46 19.18 -2.74 -21.92
C GLU A 46 19.65 -2.98 -20.47
N SER A 47 20.16 -4.17 -20.17
CA SER A 47 20.55 -4.55 -18.81
C SER A 47 21.85 -3.89 -18.32
N LEU A 48 22.60 -3.26 -19.23
CA LEU A 48 23.83 -2.51 -18.95
C LEU A 48 23.60 -1.00 -18.78
N GLN A 49 22.35 -0.53 -18.86
CA GLN A 49 22.05 0.88 -18.67
C GLN A 49 22.07 1.26 -17.18
N ALA A 50 23.12 1.96 -16.76
CA ALA A 50 23.34 2.35 -15.35
C ALA A 50 22.23 3.24 -14.77
N ASP A 51 21.47 3.95 -15.61
CA ASP A 51 20.31 4.75 -15.22
C ASP A 51 19.05 3.91 -14.97
N GLY A 52 19.08 2.61 -15.25
CA GLY A 52 17.95 1.69 -15.06
C GLY A 52 16.72 2.03 -15.90
N ARG A 53 16.86 2.79 -16.99
CA ARG A 53 15.68 3.29 -17.76
C ARG A 53 14.84 2.20 -18.41
N PHE A 54 15.37 0.98 -18.52
CA PHE A 54 14.66 -0.21 -19.04
C PHE A 54 14.33 -1.23 -17.94
N GLY A 55 14.48 -0.85 -16.67
CA GLY A 55 14.31 -1.74 -15.52
C GLY A 55 15.64 -2.06 -14.82
N ILE A 56 15.65 -3.17 -14.09
CA ILE A 56 16.83 -3.60 -13.32
C ILE A 56 18.05 -3.88 -14.21
N THR A 57 19.23 -3.62 -13.66
CA THR A 57 20.50 -3.91 -14.33
C THR A 57 20.96 -5.35 -14.06
N SER A 58 21.77 -5.90 -14.97
CA SER A 58 22.41 -7.21 -14.75
C SER A 58 23.30 -7.20 -13.50
N GLU A 59 23.99 -6.08 -13.25
CA GLU A 59 24.81 -5.89 -12.05
C GLU A 59 23.97 -5.99 -10.79
N TRP A 60 22.88 -5.20 -10.71
CA TRP A 60 22.02 -5.18 -9.54
C TRP A 60 21.42 -6.57 -9.23
N LEU A 61 20.88 -7.27 -10.24
CA LEU A 61 20.27 -8.58 -10.02
C LEU A 61 21.30 -9.64 -9.59
N THR A 62 22.51 -9.55 -10.13
CA THR A 62 23.62 -10.45 -9.74
C THR A 62 24.00 -10.21 -8.29
N THR A 63 24.24 -8.95 -7.90
CA THR A 63 24.56 -8.57 -6.53
C THR A 63 23.45 -8.97 -5.55
N MET A 64 22.19 -8.71 -5.88
CA MET A 64 21.08 -9.03 -4.99
C MET A 64 20.88 -10.54 -4.84
N ARG A 65 21.07 -11.32 -5.91
CA ARG A 65 21.07 -12.79 -5.82
C ARG A 65 22.17 -13.29 -4.89
N GLU A 66 23.37 -12.73 -4.97
CA GLU A 66 24.49 -13.10 -4.09
C GLU A 66 24.17 -12.76 -2.63
N LYS A 67 23.73 -11.53 -2.37
CA LYS A 67 23.30 -11.10 -1.03
C LYS A 67 22.18 -11.98 -0.46
N TRP A 68 21.22 -12.39 -1.30
CA TRP A 68 20.14 -13.27 -0.86
C TRP A 68 20.63 -14.66 -0.44
N LEU A 69 21.73 -15.13 -1.04
CA LEU A 69 22.34 -16.41 -0.69
C LEU A 69 23.23 -16.33 0.56
N SER A 70 23.98 -15.24 0.73
CA SER A 70 25.06 -15.15 1.73
C SER A 70 24.74 -14.27 2.94
N GLU A 71 23.90 -13.25 2.79
CA GLU A 71 23.68 -12.20 3.80
C GLU A 71 22.26 -12.18 4.36
N PHE A 72 21.26 -12.58 3.56
CA PHE A 72 19.86 -12.49 3.94
C PHE A 72 19.49 -13.50 5.03
N ASP A 73 18.87 -12.97 6.09
CA ASP A 73 18.21 -13.74 7.13
C ASP A 73 16.71 -13.42 7.13
N TRP A 74 15.89 -14.48 7.07
CA TRP A 74 14.44 -14.37 6.99
C TRP A 74 13.81 -13.74 8.24
N PHE A 75 14.49 -13.81 9.39
CA PHE A 75 13.95 -13.30 10.65
C PHE A 75 13.94 -11.76 10.76
N GLY A 76 14.43 -11.02 9.76
CA GLY A 76 14.25 -9.57 9.64
C GLY A 76 12.86 -9.18 9.12
N SER A 77 12.11 -8.33 9.85
CA SER A 77 10.79 -7.87 9.42
C SER A 77 10.87 -6.71 8.42
N PHE A 78 10.13 -6.79 7.31
CA PHE A 78 10.03 -5.78 6.25
C PHE A 78 8.59 -5.24 6.07
N VAL A 79 7.69 -5.54 7.01
CA VAL A 79 6.26 -5.21 6.90
C VAL A 79 6.04 -3.70 7.02
N GLU A 80 5.37 -3.13 6.04
CA GLU A 80 5.31 -1.69 5.78
C GLU A 80 4.94 -0.80 6.98
N PHE A 81 3.96 -1.21 7.78
CA PHE A 81 3.50 -0.43 8.93
C PHE A 81 4.25 -0.73 10.24
N TYR A 82 5.16 -1.70 10.27
CA TYR A 82 5.90 -2.03 11.50
C TYR A 82 6.69 -0.83 12.06
N PRO A 83 7.37 0.01 11.25
CA PRO A 83 8.03 1.21 11.76
C PRO A 83 7.05 2.17 12.46
N ILE A 84 5.83 2.34 11.96
CA ILE A 84 4.81 3.18 12.60
C ILE A 84 4.30 2.54 13.89
N LEU A 85 4.01 1.23 13.89
CA LEU A 85 3.59 0.51 15.10
C LEU A 85 4.66 0.59 16.19
N GLN A 86 5.94 0.47 15.81
CA GLN A 86 7.08 0.62 16.72
C GLN A 86 7.10 2.01 17.36
N LEU A 87 6.90 3.09 16.59
CA LEU A 87 6.83 4.45 17.12
C LEU A 87 5.70 4.61 18.14
N PHE A 88 4.51 4.06 17.88
CA PHE A 88 3.41 4.08 18.86
C PHE A 88 3.72 3.26 20.11
N GLN A 89 4.37 2.09 19.95
CA GLN A 89 4.76 1.26 21.08
C GLN A 89 5.85 1.90 21.96
N GLU A 90 6.75 2.69 21.37
CA GLU A 90 7.80 3.43 22.08
C GLU A 90 7.25 4.65 22.83
N GLU A 91 6.21 5.29 22.30
CA GLU A 91 5.63 6.52 22.85
C GLU A 91 4.50 6.28 23.87
N TYR A 92 3.81 5.13 23.81
CA TYR A 92 2.60 4.88 24.60
C TYR A 92 2.64 3.53 25.33
N THR A 93 1.87 3.43 26.41
CA THR A 93 1.51 2.14 27.04
C THR A 93 0.12 1.69 26.57
N PRO A 94 -0.30 0.45 26.83
CA PRO A 94 -1.66 0.01 26.49
C PRO A 94 -2.76 0.89 27.10
N GLU A 95 -2.49 1.53 28.22
CA GLU A 95 -3.43 2.41 28.94
C GLU A 95 -3.47 3.84 28.38
N THR A 96 -2.38 4.31 27.77
CA THR A 96 -2.26 5.69 27.27
C THR A 96 -2.36 5.82 25.76
N LEU A 97 -2.31 4.71 25.03
CA LEU A 97 -2.41 4.69 23.57
C LEU A 97 -3.78 5.27 23.13
N PRO A 98 -3.81 6.37 22.36
CA PRO A 98 -5.06 7.04 22.00
C PRO A 98 -5.86 6.31 20.91
N PHE A 99 -5.27 5.29 20.26
CA PHE A 99 -5.83 4.63 19.09
C PHE A 99 -5.79 3.10 19.22
N HIS A 100 -6.75 2.44 18.57
CA HIS A 100 -6.59 1.03 18.19
C HIS A 100 -6.05 0.96 16.76
N LEU A 101 -4.84 0.43 16.60
CA LEU A 101 -4.16 0.33 15.30
C LEU A 101 -4.31 -1.09 14.75
N ILE A 102 -5.10 -1.24 13.68
CA ILE A 102 -5.37 -2.52 13.02
C ILE A 102 -4.75 -2.51 11.63
N VAL A 103 -3.81 -3.42 11.37
CA VAL A 103 -3.09 -3.54 10.08
C VAL A 103 -3.44 -4.90 9.44
N PRO A 104 -4.54 -4.99 8.68
CA PRO A 104 -4.93 -6.25 8.06
C PRO A 104 -4.03 -6.59 6.86
N SER A 105 -3.75 -7.88 6.67
CA SER A 105 -3.34 -8.37 5.34
C SER A 105 -4.60 -8.53 4.49
N LEU A 106 -4.63 -7.93 3.31
CA LEU A 106 -5.77 -8.08 2.40
C LEU A 106 -5.91 -9.55 1.93
N PRO A 107 -7.12 -10.00 1.55
CA PRO A 107 -7.31 -11.31 0.92
C PRO A 107 -6.31 -11.56 -0.23
N GLY A 108 -5.59 -12.69 -0.16
CA GLY A 108 -4.52 -13.04 -1.10
C GLY A 108 -3.13 -12.49 -0.79
N TYR A 109 -2.95 -11.76 0.33
CA TYR A 109 -1.67 -11.23 0.76
C TYR A 109 -1.14 -11.96 2.00
N THR A 110 0.15 -12.31 1.93
CA THR A 110 0.95 -12.88 3.02
C THR A 110 0.29 -14.07 3.74
N PHE A 111 -0.26 -13.86 4.93
CA PHE A 111 -0.85 -14.88 5.79
C PHE A 111 -2.38 -14.95 5.69
N SER A 112 -3.00 -14.03 4.93
CA SER A 112 -4.42 -14.11 4.60
C SER A 112 -4.64 -15.01 3.38
N SER A 113 -5.58 -15.95 3.51
CA SER A 113 -5.92 -16.87 2.43
C SER A 113 -6.74 -16.20 1.31
N GLY A 114 -7.17 -17.02 0.35
CA GLY A 114 -7.99 -16.59 -0.77
C GLY A 114 -7.18 -15.89 -1.88
N PRO A 115 -7.86 -15.16 -2.79
CA PRO A 115 -9.31 -15.05 -2.93
C PRO A 115 -10.00 -16.38 -3.27
N PRO A 116 -11.35 -16.46 -3.27
CA PRO A 116 -12.09 -17.68 -3.62
C PRO A 116 -11.69 -18.24 -5.00
N LEU A 117 -11.66 -19.57 -5.12
CA LEU A 117 -11.27 -20.25 -6.36
C LEU A 117 -12.40 -20.36 -7.39
N ASP A 118 -13.65 -20.17 -6.95
CA ASP A 118 -14.87 -20.49 -7.68
C ASP A 118 -15.67 -19.25 -8.13
N LYS A 119 -15.19 -18.05 -7.82
CA LYS A 119 -15.83 -16.79 -8.19
C LYS A 119 -14.83 -15.63 -8.24
N ASN A 120 -15.22 -14.58 -8.95
CA ASN A 120 -14.45 -13.34 -9.00
C ASN A 120 -14.42 -12.65 -7.63
N PHE A 121 -13.37 -11.85 -7.39
CA PHE A 121 -13.16 -11.08 -6.17
C PHE A 121 -12.51 -9.74 -6.49
N GLY A 122 -13.17 -8.65 -6.12
CA GLY A 122 -12.76 -7.29 -6.49
C GLY A 122 -12.47 -6.36 -5.31
N LEU A 123 -12.26 -5.09 -5.61
CA LEU A 123 -12.01 -4.04 -4.61
C LEU A 123 -13.16 -3.88 -3.60
N MET A 124 -14.41 -4.00 -4.05
CA MET A 124 -15.57 -3.93 -3.17
C MET A 124 -15.64 -5.13 -2.20
N ASP A 125 -15.22 -6.31 -2.63
CA ASP A 125 -15.15 -7.48 -1.74
C ASP A 125 -14.05 -7.31 -0.69
N ASN A 126 -12.89 -6.75 -1.07
CA ASN A 126 -11.84 -6.35 -0.13
C ASN A 126 -12.37 -5.36 0.91
N ALA A 127 -13.04 -4.28 0.47
CA ALA A 127 -13.63 -3.29 1.37
C ALA A 127 -14.64 -3.93 2.34
N ARG A 128 -15.51 -4.82 1.84
CA ARG A 128 -16.47 -5.55 2.68
C ARG A 128 -15.79 -6.42 3.74
N VAL A 129 -14.70 -7.12 3.39
CA VAL A 129 -13.94 -7.94 4.34
C VAL A 129 -13.27 -7.09 5.41
N VAL A 130 -12.65 -5.97 5.02
CA VAL A 130 -12.01 -5.03 5.97
C VAL A 130 -13.04 -4.40 6.91
N ASP A 131 -14.18 -3.95 6.38
CA ASP A 131 -15.27 -3.40 7.21
C ASP A 131 -15.82 -4.43 8.20
N GLN A 132 -15.98 -5.68 7.76
CA GLN A 132 -16.44 -6.76 8.63
C GLN A 132 -15.42 -7.04 9.75
N LEU A 133 -14.12 -7.06 9.45
CA LEU A 133 -13.08 -7.20 10.47
C LEU A 133 -13.20 -6.11 11.55
N MET A 134 -13.36 -4.86 11.15
CA MET A 134 -13.50 -3.75 12.10
C MET A 134 -14.77 -3.90 12.96
N LYS A 135 -15.88 -4.35 12.37
CA LYS A 135 -17.13 -4.64 13.10
C LYS A 135 -16.96 -5.79 14.09
N ASP A 136 -16.30 -6.87 13.68
CA ASP A 136 -16.04 -8.03 14.53
C ASP A 136 -15.16 -7.68 15.74
N LEU A 137 -14.21 -6.75 15.55
CA LEU A 137 -13.39 -6.18 16.62
C LEU A 137 -14.13 -5.16 17.50
N GLY A 138 -15.42 -4.90 17.22
CA GLY A 138 -16.28 -4.04 18.04
C GLY A 138 -16.26 -2.56 17.64
N PHE A 139 -15.76 -2.22 16.45
CA PHE A 139 -15.68 -0.85 15.93
C PHE A 139 -16.83 -0.49 14.98
N GLY A 140 -17.96 -1.18 15.07
CA GLY A 140 -19.14 -0.91 14.24
C GLY A 140 -19.75 0.48 14.44
N SER A 141 -19.49 1.14 15.58
CA SER A 141 -19.90 2.52 15.84
C SER A 141 -19.09 3.54 15.04
N GLY A 142 -17.84 3.21 14.68
CA GLY A 142 -16.99 4.08 13.90
C GLY A 142 -15.52 3.64 13.89
N TYR A 143 -14.85 3.80 12.75
CA TYR A 143 -13.41 3.73 12.61
C TYR A 143 -12.88 4.70 11.55
N VAL A 144 -11.57 4.94 11.57
CA VAL A 144 -10.83 5.72 10.57
C VAL A 144 -10.05 4.77 9.66
N ILE A 145 -9.96 5.06 8.37
CA ILE A 145 -9.11 4.33 7.44
C ILE A 145 -7.94 5.19 6.96
N GLN A 146 -6.75 4.61 6.91
CA GLN A 146 -5.58 5.13 6.22
C GLN A 146 -5.21 4.13 5.12
N GLY A 147 -4.83 4.60 3.93
CA GLY A 147 -4.44 3.70 2.84
C GLY A 147 -3.60 4.34 1.73
N GLY A 148 -2.49 3.70 1.38
CA GLY A 148 -1.72 3.92 0.15
C GLY A 148 -1.98 2.84 -0.90
N ASP A 149 -1.44 2.98 -2.10
CA ASP A 149 -1.54 2.02 -3.22
C ASP A 149 -2.97 1.43 -3.39
N ILE A 150 -3.14 0.10 -3.51
CA ILE A 150 -4.45 -0.57 -3.58
C ILE A 150 -5.31 -0.26 -2.34
N GLY A 151 -4.67 -0.13 -1.17
CA GLY A 151 -5.31 0.24 0.08
C GLY A 151 -6.02 1.60 0.00
N SER A 152 -5.58 2.51 -0.87
CA SER A 152 -6.27 3.78 -1.10
C SER A 152 -7.62 3.63 -1.80
N PHE A 153 -7.72 2.71 -2.77
CA PHE A 153 -8.97 2.39 -3.45
C PHE A 153 -9.93 1.66 -2.51
N VAL A 154 -9.42 0.69 -1.74
CA VAL A 154 -10.20 0.01 -0.70
C VAL A 154 -10.70 1.02 0.34
N GLY A 155 -9.82 1.89 0.83
CA GLY A 155 -10.16 2.95 1.78
C GLY A 155 -11.20 3.92 1.23
N ARG A 156 -11.12 4.31 -0.04
CA ARG A 156 -12.14 5.12 -0.71
C ARG A 156 -13.50 4.41 -0.71
N LEU A 157 -13.55 3.14 -1.10
CA LEU A 157 -14.80 2.37 -1.09
C LEU A 157 -15.38 2.28 0.33
N LEU A 158 -14.54 2.09 1.36
CA LEU A 158 -14.97 2.16 2.76
C LEU A 158 -15.57 3.53 3.10
N GLY A 159 -14.86 4.62 2.75
CA GLY A 159 -15.30 5.99 2.98
C GLY A 159 -16.62 6.33 2.29
N VAL A 160 -16.83 5.83 1.07
CA VAL A 160 -18.04 6.08 0.27
C VAL A 160 -19.21 5.20 0.72
N SER A 161 -19.00 3.90 0.87
CA SER A 161 -20.09 2.91 0.88
C SER A 161 -20.39 2.29 2.25
N PHE A 162 -19.55 2.50 3.27
CA PHE A 162 -19.67 1.80 4.56
C PHE A 162 -19.84 2.77 5.72
N ASP A 163 -20.99 2.72 6.40
CA ASP A 163 -21.35 3.67 7.46
C ASP A 163 -20.40 3.67 8.67
N ALA A 164 -19.79 2.52 8.98
CA ALA A 164 -18.86 2.40 10.09
C ALA A 164 -17.52 3.10 9.81
N CYS A 165 -17.10 3.22 8.55
CA CYS A 165 -15.97 4.08 8.20
C CYS A 165 -16.41 5.54 8.29
N LYS A 166 -15.81 6.32 9.19
CA LYS A 166 -16.17 7.73 9.43
C LYS A 166 -15.23 8.73 8.75
N VAL A 167 -13.99 8.32 8.49
CA VAL A 167 -12.88 9.20 8.12
C VAL A 167 -11.92 8.46 7.20
N ASN A 168 -11.38 9.15 6.20
CA ASN A 168 -10.50 8.56 5.18
C ASN A 168 -9.23 9.41 4.96
N LEU A 169 -8.04 8.81 5.06
CA LEU A 169 -6.74 9.37 4.66
C LEU A 169 -6.14 8.49 3.56
N CYS A 170 -6.32 8.84 2.27
CA CYS A 170 -5.92 7.99 1.14
C CYS A 170 -5.23 8.75 0.01
N ALA A 171 -4.11 8.21 -0.48
CA ALA A 171 -3.38 8.69 -1.67
C ALA A 171 -4.15 8.34 -2.95
N MET A 172 -4.21 9.19 -3.99
CA MET A 172 -4.90 8.85 -5.24
C MET A 172 -4.39 9.63 -6.45
N GLY A 173 -4.62 9.06 -7.64
CA GLY A 173 -4.35 9.68 -8.94
C GLY A 173 -5.43 10.65 -9.44
N ALA A 174 -5.19 11.19 -10.63
CA ALA A 174 -5.84 12.38 -11.18
C ALA A 174 -7.33 12.21 -11.57
N PRO A 175 -8.17 13.23 -11.32
CA PRO A 175 -9.43 13.45 -12.04
C PRO A 175 -9.19 13.96 -13.47
N PRO A 176 -10.07 13.69 -14.46
CA PRO A 176 -9.97 14.25 -15.81
C PRO A 176 -10.57 15.67 -15.89
N GLU A 177 -11.38 16.07 -14.90
CA GLU A 177 -12.02 17.38 -14.79
C GLU A 177 -11.58 18.02 -13.45
N GLY A 178 -10.42 18.67 -13.49
CA GLY A 178 -9.91 19.55 -12.43
C GLY A 178 -9.49 20.90 -13.03
N PRO A 179 -8.99 21.87 -12.23
CA PRO A 179 -8.37 23.08 -12.75
C PRO A 179 -7.34 22.74 -13.83
N SER A 180 -7.34 23.50 -14.92
CA SER A 180 -6.50 23.21 -16.09
C SER A 180 -5.01 23.17 -15.73
N ILE A 181 -4.21 22.42 -16.47
CA ILE A 181 -2.76 22.30 -16.20
C ILE A 181 -2.09 23.69 -16.23
N GLU A 182 -2.61 24.62 -17.03
CA GLU A 182 -2.13 26.00 -17.12
C GLU A 182 -2.20 26.72 -15.76
N SER A 183 -3.21 26.40 -14.94
CA SER A 183 -3.44 27.01 -13.63
C SER A 183 -2.50 26.50 -12.53
N LEU A 184 -1.72 25.44 -12.80
CA LEU A 184 -0.82 24.82 -11.84
C LEU A 184 0.52 25.57 -11.72
N THR A 185 1.08 25.55 -10.52
CA THR A 185 2.43 26.04 -10.23
C THR A 185 3.51 25.21 -10.94
N ALA A 186 4.74 25.72 -10.98
CA ALA A 186 5.86 24.98 -11.58
C ALA A 186 6.10 23.62 -10.89
N ALA A 187 6.06 23.59 -9.56
CA ALA A 187 6.25 22.35 -8.78
C ALA A 187 5.13 21.33 -9.03
N GLU A 188 3.87 21.78 -9.12
CA GLU A 188 2.75 20.91 -9.46
C GLU A 188 2.86 20.36 -10.89
N LYS A 189 3.34 21.17 -11.85
CA LYS A 189 3.61 20.71 -13.23
C LYS A 189 4.70 19.64 -13.29
N GLU A 190 5.74 19.73 -12.45
CA GLU A 190 6.71 18.64 -12.33
C GLU A 190 6.09 17.35 -11.78
N GLY A 191 5.14 17.48 -10.84
CA GLY A 191 4.36 16.34 -10.34
C GLY A 191 3.52 15.69 -11.44
N ILE A 192 2.83 16.49 -12.25
CA ILE A 192 2.07 16.01 -13.42
C ILE A 192 3.01 15.33 -14.44
N ALA A 193 4.17 15.90 -14.72
CA ALA A 193 5.14 15.28 -15.63
C ALA A 193 5.64 13.92 -15.11
N ARG A 194 5.83 13.77 -13.80
CA ARG A 194 6.13 12.46 -13.18
C ARG A 194 4.99 11.46 -13.36
N MET A 195 3.76 11.89 -13.10
CA MET A 195 2.56 11.08 -13.35
C MET A 195 2.46 10.63 -14.81
N GLU A 196 2.59 11.55 -15.78
CA GLU A 196 2.54 11.22 -17.22
C GLU A 196 3.63 10.23 -17.62
N LYS A 197 4.86 10.41 -17.10
CA LYS A 197 5.95 9.46 -17.32
C LYS A 197 5.62 8.08 -16.74
N PHE A 198 5.02 8.02 -15.55
CA PHE A 198 4.58 6.75 -14.96
C PHE A 198 3.45 6.10 -15.77
N MET A 199 2.46 6.87 -16.19
CA MET A 199 1.34 6.37 -17.01
C MET A 199 1.80 5.83 -18.37
N THR A 200 2.83 6.44 -18.98
CA THR A 200 3.34 6.06 -20.31
C THR A 200 4.43 5.00 -20.29
N ASN A 201 5.31 4.99 -19.28
CA ASN A 201 6.50 4.13 -19.23
C ASN A 201 6.57 3.23 -17.97
N GLY A 202 5.67 3.41 -17.01
CA GLY A 202 5.67 2.69 -15.72
C GLY A 202 4.51 1.70 -15.53
N LEU A 203 3.47 1.72 -16.36
CA LEU A 203 2.25 0.93 -16.16
C LEU A 203 2.24 -0.46 -16.83
N ALA A 204 3.29 -0.86 -17.54
CA ALA A 204 3.30 -2.14 -18.25
C ALA A 204 3.03 -3.33 -17.32
N TYR A 205 3.57 -3.27 -16.10
CA TYR A 205 3.38 -4.30 -15.08
C TYR A 205 1.89 -4.40 -14.65
N ALA A 206 1.20 -3.27 -14.47
CA ALA A 206 -0.20 -3.21 -14.09
C ALA A 206 -1.10 -3.71 -15.23
N MET A 207 -0.73 -3.44 -16.48
CA MET A 207 -1.43 -3.98 -17.66
C MET A 207 -1.29 -5.50 -17.75
N GLU A 208 -0.11 -6.05 -17.48
CA GLU A 208 0.10 -7.50 -17.42
C GLU A 208 -0.72 -8.13 -16.28
N HIS A 209 -0.70 -7.53 -15.08
CA HIS A 209 -1.51 -7.97 -13.93
C HIS A 209 -3.01 -7.93 -14.22
N SER A 210 -3.49 -6.86 -14.89
CA SER A 210 -4.91 -6.67 -15.19
C SER A 210 -5.40 -7.63 -16.28
N THR A 211 -4.60 -7.84 -17.33
CA THR A 211 -5.08 -8.52 -18.54
C THR A 211 -4.71 -10.00 -18.59
N ARG A 212 -3.62 -10.41 -17.97
CA ARG A 212 -3.12 -11.80 -17.96
C ARG A 212 -2.66 -12.26 -16.57
N PRO A 213 -3.47 -12.09 -15.51
CA PRO A 213 -3.07 -12.40 -14.13
C PRO A 213 -2.65 -13.86 -13.93
N SER A 214 -3.32 -14.81 -14.59
CA SER A 214 -2.95 -16.23 -14.52
C SER A 214 -1.56 -16.49 -15.10
N THR A 215 -1.24 -15.90 -16.26
CA THR A 215 0.05 -16.09 -16.93
C THR A 215 1.20 -15.53 -16.08
N ILE A 216 1.12 -14.26 -15.70
CA ILE A 216 2.19 -13.63 -14.91
C ILE A 216 2.31 -14.26 -13.52
N GLY A 217 1.20 -14.68 -12.90
CA GLY A 217 1.24 -15.44 -11.65
C GLY A 217 2.06 -16.73 -11.77
N HIS A 218 1.86 -17.52 -12.84
CA HIS A 218 2.66 -18.71 -13.08
C HIS A 218 4.13 -18.40 -13.40
N VAL A 219 4.40 -17.33 -14.15
CA VAL A 219 5.79 -16.90 -14.46
C VAL A 219 6.54 -16.55 -13.18
N LEU A 220 5.97 -15.70 -12.32
CA LEU A 220 6.63 -15.25 -11.10
C LEU A 220 6.72 -16.34 -10.03
N SER A 221 5.80 -17.31 -10.03
CA SER A 221 5.85 -18.47 -9.12
C SER A 221 6.92 -19.50 -9.52
N SER A 222 7.46 -19.43 -10.73
CA SER A 222 8.43 -20.42 -11.23
C SER A 222 9.83 -20.29 -10.61
N SER A 223 10.20 -19.09 -10.15
CA SER A 223 11.53 -18.81 -9.60
C SER A 223 11.50 -17.59 -8.67
N PRO A 224 12.17 -17.64 -7.51
CA PRO A 224 12.33 -16.49 -6.64
C PRO A 224 13.12 -15.35 -7.31
N ILE A 225 14.00 -15.65 -8.26
CA ILE A 225 14.73 -14.61 -9.03
C ILE A 225 13.81 -13.94 -10.05
N ALA A 226 12.85 -14.66 -10.64
CA ALA A 226 11.83 -14.04 -11.48
C ALA A 226 10.95 -13.08 -10.66
N LEU A 227 10.53 -13.50 -9.47
CA LEU A 227 9.77 -12.65 -8.54
C LEU A 227 10.58 -11.41 -8.10
N LEU A 228 11.84 -11.58 -7.71
CA LEU A 228 12.73 -10.47 -7.33
C LEU A 228 12.94 -9.47 -8.47
N ALA A 229 13.15 -9.97 -9.69
CA ALA A 229 13.34 -9.13 -10.86
C ALA A 229 12.09 -8.29 -11.19
N TRP A 230 10.90 -8.84 -10.96
CA TRP A 230 9.64 -8.15 -11.20
C TRP A 230 9.30 -7.15 -10.11
N TRP A 231 9.51 -7.49 -8.83
CA TRP A 231 9.03 -6.66 -7.71
C TRP A 231 9.81 -5.35 -7.52
N THR A 232 10.98 -5.21 -8.15
CA THR A 232 11.80 -3.99 -8.06
C THR A 232 11.45 -2.92 -9.10
N THR A 233 10.50 -3.20 -9.99
CA THR A 233 9.83 -2.15 -10.75
C THR A 233 8.79 -1.45 -9.87
N PRO A 234 8.75 -0.10 -9.82
CA PRO A 234 7.73 0.62 -9.05
C PRO A 234 6.33 0.18 -9.48
N THR A 235 5.54 -0.33 -8.53
CA THR A 235 4.19 -0.85 -8.78
C THR A 235 3.13 0.16 -8.31
N ALA A 236 2.27 0.67 -9.19
CA ALA A 236 0.90 1.12 -8.83
C ALA A 236 -0.18 0.53 -9.75
N SER A 237 -1.26 0.03 -9.15
CA SER A 237 -2.45 -0.36 -9.91
C SER A 237 -3.29 0.89 -10.20
N ALA A 238 -3.51 1.22 -11.47
CA ALA A 238 -4.42 2.28 -11.85
C ALA A 238 -5.69 1.67 -12.47
N PRO A 239 -6.88 1.80 -11.85
CA PRO A 239 -8.11 1.55 -12.55
C PRO A 239 -8.40 2.70 -13.52
N ASN A 240 -8.85 2.34 -14.73
CA ASN A 240 -9.46 3.28 -15.66
C ASN A 240 -10.82 3.71 -15.09
N GLY A 241 -10.98 4.97 -14.66
CA GLY A 241 -12.27 5.42 -14.11
C GLY A 241 -12.29 6.84 -13.55
N ALA A 242 -11.51 7.75 -14.12
CA ALA A 242 -11.24 9.04 -13.51
C ALA A 242 -12.50 9.92 -13.31
N THR A 243 -13.55 9.77 -14.14
CA THR A 243 -14.86 10.47 -13.99
C THR A 243 -15.75 9.91 -12.88
N MET A 244 -15.52 8.67 -12.44
CA MET A 244 -16.27 8.05 -11.35
C MET A 244 -15.86 8.65 -10.01
N LEU A 245 -14.63 9.18 -9.90
CA LEU A 245 -14.07 9.73 -8.66
C LEU A 245 -14.76 11.01 -8.19
N GLN A 246 -15.25 11.86 -9.09
CA GLN A 246 -16.01 13.07 -8.73
C GLN A 246 -17.49 12.82 -8.48
N LYS A 247 -17.99 11.61 -8.81
CA LYS A 247 -19.41 11.29 -8.75
C LYS A 247 -19.62 10.09 -7.83
N GLU A 248 -19.61 8.89 -8.40
CA GLU A 248 -19.96 7.63 -7.75
C GLU A 248 -19.03 7.31 -6.57
N PHE A 249 -17.77 7.72 -6.64
CA PHE A 249 -16.76 7.48 -5.60
C PHE A 249 -16.29 8.76 -4.89
N TYR A 250 -17.09 9.83 -4.92
CA TYR A 250 -16.79 11.04 -4.17
C TYR A 250 -16.91 10.77 -2.66
N ILE A 251 -15.86 11.09 -1.90
CA ILE A 251 -15.87 10.88 -0.44
C ILE A 251 -16.59 12.06 0.23
N HIS A 252 -17.84 11.88 0.63
CA HIS A 252 -18.61 12.93 1.34
C HIS A 252 -18.18 13.12 2.81
N LYS A 253 -17.63 12.07 3.42
CA LYS A 253 -17.12 12.08 4.80
C LYS A 253 -15.80 12.88 4.90
N PRO A 254 -15.33 13.24 6.11
CA PRO A 254 -14.02 13.88 6.28
C PRO A 254 -12.90 13.11 5.56
N PHE A 255 -12.28 13.77 4.59
CA PHE A 255 -11.20 13.24 3.77
C PHE A 255 -9.92 14.03 4.02
N GLY A 256 -8.83 13.31 4.24
CA GLY A 256 -7.49 13.83 4.43
C GLY A 256 -6.53 13.31 3.36
N PHE A 257 -5.45 14.05 3.10
CA PHE A 257 -4.42 13.63 2.17
C PHE A 257 -3.02 14.06 2.64
N SER A 258 -2.05 13.14 2.56
CA SER A 258 -0.63 13.42 2.78
C SER A 258 0.11 13.30 1.45
N PHE A 259 0.67 14.41 0.97
CA PHE A 259 1.35 14.50 -0.32
C PHE A 259 2.84 14.23 -0.15
N PHE A 260 3.35 13.23 -0.88
CA PHE A 260 4.78 12.89 -0.96
C PHE A 260 5.27 13.07 -2.40
N PRO A 261 6.33 13.86 -2.65
CA PRO A 261 6.64 14.38 -3.99
C PRO A 261 7.21 13.33 -4.95
N LYS A 262 7.69 12.20 -4.43
CA LYS A 262 8.22 11.07 -5.21
C LYS A 262 7.25 9.89 -5.31
N ASP A 263 5.98 10.08 -4.92
CA ASP A 263 4.93 9.11 -5.22
C ASP A 263 4.73 8.99 -6.75
N LEU A 264 4.04 7.92 -7.19
CA LEU A 264 3.90 7.52 -8.59
C LEU A 264 3.01 8.49 -9.39
N CYS A 265 1.95 8.99 -8.75
CA CYS A 265 1.01 9.94 -9.34
C CYS A 265 0.83 11.17 -8.42
N PRO A 266 1.84 12.05 -8.29
CA PRO A 266 1.82 13.18 -7.37
C PRO A 266 0.95 14.31 -7.95
N VAL A 267 -0.35 14.17 -7.75
CA VAL A 267 -1.36 15.13 -8.23
C VAL A 267 -1.53 16.31 -7.26
N PRO A 268 -1.84 17.51 -7.76
CA PRO A 268 -1.95 18.70 -6.92
C PRO A 268 -3.15 18.65 -5.98
N ARG A 269 -3.07 19.41 -4.87
CA ARG A 269 -4.16 19.58 -3.91
C ARG A 269 -5.49 19.97 -4.58
N SER A 270 -5.42 20.85 -5.57
CA SER A 270 -6.58 21.36 -6.29
C SER A 270 -7.35 20.25 -7.03
N TRP A 271 -6.66 19.21 -7.50
CA TRP A 271 -7.25 18.04 -8.14
C TRP A 271 -7.77 17.06 -7.10
N ILE A 272 -7.01 16.80 -6.04
CA ILE A 272 -7.44 15.91 -4.94
C ILE A 272 -8.76 16.41 -4.34
N ALA A 273 -8.89 17.72 -4.15
CA ALA A 273 -10.08 18.37 -3.61
C ALA A 273 -11.37 18.14 -4.43
N THR A 274 -11.27 17.77 -5.72
CA THR A 274 -12.47 17.46 -6.53
C THR A 274 -13.00 16.04 -6.27
N THR A 275 -12.30 15.22 -5.50
CA THR A 275 -12.62 13.79 -5.30
C THR A 275 -13.26 13.51 -3.93
N GLY A 276 -13.40 14.51 -3.08
CA GLY A 276 -13.98 14.33 -1.75
C GLY A 276 -14.02 15.62 -0.94
N ASN A 277 -14.67 15.55 0.21
CA ASN A 277 -14.70 16.60 1.22
C ASN A 277 -13.33 16.71 1.92
N LEU A 278 -12.35 17.25 1.20
CA LEU A 278 -10.96 17.38 1.63
C LEU A 278 -10.84 18.44 2.72
N VAL A 279 -10.76 18.00 3.98
CA VAL A 279 -10.65 18.85 5.17
C VAL A 279 -9.26 18.87 5.78
N PHE A 280 -8.38 17.96 5.37
CA PHE A 280 -6.99 17.90 5.80
C PHE A 280 -6.07 17.68 4.60
N PHE A 281 -5.00 18.45 4.52
CA PHE A 281 -3.98 18.29 3.48
C PHE A 281 -2.63 18.65 4.06
N GLN A 282 -1.67 17.74 3.96
CA GLN A 282 -0.29 17.97 4.39
C GLN A 282 0.66 17.73 3.22
N ASP A 283 1.55 18.68 2.99
CA ASP A 283 2.60 18.61 1.97
C ASP A 283 3.95 18.29 2.65
N HIS A 284 4.75 17.42 2.03
CA HIS A 284 6.06 16.99 2.49
C HIS A 284 7.14 17.29 1.45
N ALA A 285 8.31 17.74 1.90
CA ALA A 285 9.42 18.05 1.00
C ALA A 285 10.13 16.81 0.42
N GLU A 286 9.96 15.65 1.06
CA GLU A 286 10.61 14.39 0.70
C GLU A 286 9.74 13.17 1.03
N GLY A 287 10.11 12.01 0.50
CA GLY A 287 9.33 10.76 0.60
C GLY A 287 8.69 10.38 -0.74
N GLY A 288 8.52 9.07 -0.93
CA GLY A 288 7.92 8.47 -2.11
C GLY A 288 6.68 7.64 -1.82
N HIS A 289 6.47 6.62 -2.64
CA HIS A 289 5.27 5.79 -2.66
C HIS A 289 5.08 4.99 -1.36
N PHE A 290 6.16 4.48 -0.77
CA PHE A 290 6.10 3.67 0.46
C PHE A 290 6.21 4.55 1.70
N ALA A 291 5.33 5.54 1.83
CA ALA A 291 5.41 6.57 2.86
C ALA A 291 5.54 6.01 4.29
N ALA A 292 4.88 4.89 4.61
CA ALA A 292 4.98 4.26 5.93
C ALA A 292 6.36 3.65 6.23
N LEU A 293 7.11 3.22 5.20
CA LEU A 293 8.49 2.74 5.33
C LEU A 293 9.51 3.88 5.22
N GLU A 294 9.30 4.78 4.26
CA GLU A 294 10.24 5.84 3.94
C GLU A 294 10.19 6.97 4.99
N ARG A 295 8.98 7.40 5.35
CA ARG A 295 8.69 8.56 6.22
C ARG A 295 7.70 8.18 7.35
N PRO A 296 8.01 7.17 8.19
CA PRO A 296 7.07 6.67 9.21
C PRO A 296 6.67 7.74 10.23
N ARG A 297 7.58 8.66 10.58
CA ARG A 297 7.30 9.72 11.55
C ARG A 297 6.33 10.75 11.00
N GLU A 298 6.55 11.19 9.76
CA GLU A 298 5.68 12.14 9.08
C GLU A 298 4.29 11.54 8.90
N LEU A 299 4.18 10.31 8.38
CA LEU A 299 2.89 9.68 8.17
C LEU A 299 2.14 9.42 9.49
N LYS A 300 2.85 9.02 10.55
CA LYS A 300 2.27 8.89 11.91
C LYS A 300 1.74 10.24 12.42
N ALA A 301 2.52 11.32 12.26
CA ALA A 301 2.14 12.65 12.71
C ALA A 301 0.89 13.15 11.97
N ASP A 302 0.86 12.98 10.65
CA ASP A 302 -0.29 13.34 9.81
C ASP A 302 -1.55 12.58 10.21
N LEU A 303 -1.44 11.25 10.36
CA LEU A 303 -2.57 10.42 10.79
C LEU A 303 -3.11 10.87 12.15
N THR A 304 -2.21 11.15 13.10
CA THR A 304 -2.58 11.59 14.45
C THR A 304 -3.28 12.95 14.41
N ALA A 305 -2.68 13.94 13.73
CA ALA A 305 -3.24 15.28 13.60
C ALA A 305 -4.59 15.26 12.87
N PHE A 306 -4.73 14.42 11.84
CA PHE A 306 -5.97 14.28 11.11
C PHE A 306 -7.07 13.68 11.99
N VAL A 307 -6.80 12.58 12.69
CA VAL A 307 -7.77 11.96 13.61
C VAL A 307 -8.20 12.97 14.68
N GLU A 308 -7.27 13.69 15.29
CA GLU A 308 -7.58 14.73 16.29
C GLU A 308 -8.45 15.86 15.73
N GLN A 309 -8.26 16.23 14.46
CA GLN A 309 -9.06 17.28 13.81
C GLN A 309 -10.51 16.86 13.56
N VAL A 310 -10.75 15.60 13.18
CA VAL A 310 -12.06 15.18 12.63
C VAL A 310 -12.85 14.23 13.51
N TRP A 311 -12.21 13.57 14.48
CA TRP A 311 -12.88 12.64 15.38
C TRP A 311 -13.51 13.39 16.55
N GLN A 312 -14.82 13.60 16.50
CA GLN A 312 -15.58 14.17 17.62
C GLN A 312 -15.70 13.10 18.73
N LYS A 313 -15.23 13.44 19.93
CA LYS A 313 -15.36 12.60 21.13
C LYS A 313 -16.79 12.53 21.63
#